data_AF-A5VKC1-F1
#
_entry.id   AF-A5VKC1-F1
#
_cell.length_a   1.000
_cell.length_b   1.000
_cell.length_c   1.000
_cell.angle_alpha   90.00
_cell.angle_beta   90.00
_cell.angle_gamma   90.00
#
_symmetry.space_group_name_H-M   'P 1'
#
loop_
_entity.id
_entity.type
_entity.pdbx_description
1 polymer ?
#
loop_
_entity_poly.entity_id
_entity_poly.type
_entity_poly.pdbx_seq_one_letter_code
_entity_poly.pdbx_strand_id
1 'polypeptide(L)'
;MPGFLGSYQQFRKQYEGPIIKNQDEQAQDDLKRLVQPFMLRRVKKDVLNDLPMKNEQVFLTPMVGKQESLYQARAQRLIRQIQKQNDEEFQQNKLAVLAEITRLRELCCSPQLLDRGYSGPSGKIKATMNLIKDEMADNHKILLFSQFTSALAILKEKLANAGIKYFVIEGKTKKEDRLQFVDEFNSYDQPAVFLISLKAGGTGLNLTSADVVIHFDPWWNIAAENQATDRAHRIGQKNNVTIYKMIAQNTIEEKIVEMQQKKAALANSILSGNELANAVINKETLLNILK
;
A
#
# COMPACT_ATOMS: atom_id res chain seq x y z
N MET A 1 -18.73 -21.29 10.81
CA MET A 1 -18.87 -22.74 11.08
C MET A 1 -17.57 -23.26 11.68
N PRO A 2 -17.44 -23.32 13.01
CA PRO A 2 -16.30 -23.98 13.64
C PRO A 2 -16.26 -25.47 13.22
N GLY A 3 -15.11 -25.97 12.79
CA GLY A 3 -14.89 -27.40 12.48
C GLY A 3 -15.10 -27.84 11.02
N PHE A 4 -15.64 -27.01 10.13
CA PHE A 4 -15.94 -27.39 8.73
C PHE A 4 -14.71 -27.80 7.91
N LEU A 5 -13.55 -27.19 8.19
CA LEU A 5 -12.26 -27.51 7.56
C LEU A 5 -11.35 -28.35 8.47
N GLY A 6 -11.92 -28.96 9.52
CA GLY A 6 -11.16 -29.69 10.53
C GLY A 6 -10.27 -28.79 11.40
N SER A 7 -9.26 -29.39 12.01
CA SER A 7 -8.26 -28.67 12.79
C SER A 7 -7.27 -27.95 11.89
N TYR A 8 -6.60 -26.91 12.40
CA TYR A 8 -5.56 -26.20 11.63
C TYR A 8 -4.45 -27.15 11.13
N GLN A 9 -4.08 -28.17 11.92
CA GLN A 9 -3.10 -29.17 11.49
C GLN A 9 -3.58 -30.00 10.29
N GLN A 10 -4.85 -30.39 10.26
CA GLN A 10 -5.46 -31.13 9.15
C GLN A 10 -5.55 -30.25 7.90
N PHE A 11 -6.06 -29.02 8.06
CA PHE A 11 -6.14 -28.05 6.98
C PHE A 11 -4.76 -27.78 6.36
N ARG A 12 -3.75 -27.57 7.20
CA ARG A 12 -2.39 -27.29 6.74
C ARG A 12 -1.78 -28.45 5.95
N LYS A 13 -2.03 -29.68 6.39
CA LYS A 13 -1.55 -30.89 5.71
C LYS A 13 -2.27 -31.14 4.39
N GLN A 14 -3.58 -30.94 4.36
CA GLN A 14 -4.44 -31.31 3.24
C GLN A 14 -4.55 -30.25 2.15
N TYR A 15 -4.46 -28.96 2.51
CA TYR A 15 -4.64 -27.85 1.58
C TYR A 15 -3.44 -26.89 1.58
N GLU A 16 -3.12 -26.25 2.70
CA GLU A 16 -2.12 -25.16 2.75
C GLU A 16 -0.74 -25.57 2.23
N GLY A 17 -0.22 -26.71 2.68
CA GLY A 17 1.07 -27.24 2.25
C GLY A 17 1.13 -27.58 0.76
N PRO A 18 0.25 -28.46 0.26
CA PRO A 18 0.19 -28.81 -1.17
C PRO A 18 0.00 -27.59 -2.08
N ILE A 19 -0.89 -26.68 -1.70
CA ILE A 19 -1.20 -25.48 -2.49
C ILE A 19 -0.02 -24.50 -2.53
N ILE A 20 0.55 -24.14 -1.37
CA ILE A 20 1.56 -23.08 -1.30
C ILE A 20 2.93 -23.58 -1.74
N LYS A 21 3.31 -24.82 -1.40
CA LYS A 21 4.66 -25.35 -1.68
C LYS A 21 4.75 -26.07 -3.01
N ASN A 22 3.74 -26.87 -3.36
CA ASN A 22 3.80 -27.76 -4.50
C ASN A 22 2.99 -27.24 -5.70
N GLN A 23 2.26 -26.13 -5.54
CA GLN A 23 1.37 -25.57 -6.56
C GLN A 23 0.35 -26.61 -7.06
N ASP A 24 -0.17 -27.43 -6.14
CA ASP A 24 -1.12 -28.50 -6.45
C ASP A 24 -2.51 -27.93 -6.77
N GLU A 25 -2.85 -27.93 -8.06
CA GLU A 25 -4.12 -27.42 -8.58
C GLU A 25 -5.33 -28.23 -8.10
N GLN A 26 -5.17 -29.54 -7.85
CA GLN A 26 -6.26 -30.42 -7.43
C GLN A 26 -6.69 -30.09 -5.99
N ALA A 27 -5.72 -29.95 -5.08
CA ALA A 27 -5.98 -29.55 -3.70
C ALA A 27 -6.63 -28.16 -3.60
N GLN A 28 -6.23 -27.26 -4.50
CA GLN A 28 -6.79 -25.92 -4.63
C GLN A 28 -8.26 -25.94 -5.08
N ASP A 29 -8.60 -26.73 -6.10
CA ASP A 29 -9.97 -26.83 -6.62
C ASP A 29 -10.93 -27.49 -5.63
N ASP A 30 -10.44 -28.49 -4.89
CA ASP A 30 -11.23 -29.15 -3.84
C ASP A 30 -11.54 -28.20 -2.68
N LEU A 31 -10.55 -27.41 -2.23
CA LEU A 31 -10.79 -26.38 -1.22
C LEU A 31 -11.80 -25.34 -1.72
N LYS A 32 -11.65 -24.87 -2.96
CA LYS A 32 -12.54 -23.89 -3.59
C LYS A 32 -13.98 -24.37 -3.62
N ARG A 33 -14.22 -25.63 -4.01
CA ARG A 33 -15.56 -26.24 -4.04
C ARG A 33 -16.20 -26.31 -2.66
N LEU A 34 -15.42 -26.60 -1.62
CA LEU A 34 -15.90 -26.66 -0.23
C LEU A 34 -16.32 -25.29 0.31
N VAL A 35 -15.59 -24.22 0.00
CA VAL A 35 -15.86 -22.89 0.55
C VAL A 35 -16.82 -22.05 -0.30
N GLN A 36 -16.96 -22.35 -1.60
CA GLN A 36 -17.78 -21.57 -2.54
C GLN A 36 -19.25 -21.38 -2.08
N PRO A 37 -19.98 -22.39 -1.57
CA PRO A 37 -21.38 -22.23 -1.15
C PRO A 37 -21.58 -21.21 -0.02
N PHE A 38 -20.53 -20.94 0.76
CA PHE A 38 -20.56 -20.02 1.89
C PHE A 38 -19.96 -18.65 1.57
N MET A 39 -19.45 -18.45 0.36
CA MET A 39 -18.84 -17.20 -0.07
C MET A 39 -19.63 -16.56 -1.20
N LEU A 40 -20.32 -15.47 -0.89
CA LEU A 40 -20.87 -14.61 -1.92
C LEU A 40 -19.79 -13.64 -2.41
N ARG A 41 -19.19 -13.94 -3.56
CA ARG A 41 -18.26 -13.03 -4.25
C ARG A 41 -18.96 -12.39 -5.44
N ARG A 42 -19.05 -11.06 -5.42
CA ARG A 42 -19.47 -10.26 -6.57
C ARG A 42 -18.31 -9.36 -6.97
N VAL A 43 -17.99 -9.30 -8.25
CA VAL A 43 -16.98 -8.37 -8.77
C VAL A 43 -17.71 -7.09 -9.18
N LYS A 44 -17.15 -5.90 -8.94
CA LYS A 44 -17.85 -4.61 -9.20
C LYS A 44 -18.44 -4.54 -10.63
N LYS A 45 -17.71 -5.07 -11.61
CA LYS A 45 -18.14 -5.18 -13.02
C LYS A 45 -19.39 -6.05 -13.25
N ASP A 46 -19.67 -7.00 -12.36
CA ASP A 46 -20.80 -7.94 -12.50
C ASP A 46 -22.09 -7.40 -11.83
N VAL A 47 -22.01 -6.25 -11.16
CA VAL A 47 -23.13 -5.68 -10.37
C VAL A 47 -23.41 -4.22 -10.74
N LEU A 48 -22.43 -3.50 -11.27
CA LEU A 48 -22.52 -2.06 -11.57
C LEU A 48 -22.12 -1.85 -13.03
N ASN A 49 -23.12 -1.64 -13.89
CA ASN A 49 -22.92 -1.39 -15.32
C ASN A 49 -22.41 0.04 -15.62
N ASP A 50 -22.47 0.95 -14.63
CA ASP A 50 -22.24 2.39 -14.81
C ASP A 50 -20.99 2.94 -14.08
N LEU A 51 -20.07 2.07 -13.61
CA LEU A 51 -18.84 2.56 -13.00
C LEU A 51 -17.80 2.90 -14.08
N PRO A 52 -17.24 4.13 -14.08
CA PRO A 52 -16.22 4.53 -15.03
C PRO A 52 -14.93 3.71 -14.86
N MET A 53 -14.10 3.67 -15.91
CA MET A 53 -12.92 2.82 -15.95
C MET A 53 -11.89 3.22 -14.88
N LYS A 54 -11.19 2.22 -14.34
CA LYS A 54 -10.06 2.38 -13.44
C LYS A 54 -8.77 2.16 -14.22
N ASN A 55 -7.91 3.18 -14.30
CA ASN A 55 -6.56 3.04 -14.88
C ASN A 55 -5.52 3.03 -13.75
N GLU A 56 -4.63 2.04 -13.72
CA GLU A 56 -3.62 1.90 -12.68
C GLU A 56 -2.22 1.94 -13.30
N GLN A 57 -1.40 2.87 -12.82
CA GLN A 57 -0.05 3.12 -13.32
C GLN A 57 0.97 3.03 -12.18
N VAL A 58 2.06 2.30 -12.42
CA VAL A 58 3.20 2.23 -11.51
C VAL A 58 4.21 3.29 -11.94
N PHE A 59 4.52 4.21 -11.03
CA PHE A 59 5.48 5.28 -11.26
C PHE A 59 6.78 4.95 -10.50
N LEU A 60 7.78 4.48 -11.24
CA LEU A 60 9.10 4.19 -10.70
C LEU A 60 9.85 5.50 -10.47
N THR A 61 10.36 5.68 -9.26
CA THR A 61 11.05 6.90 -8.82
C THR A 61 12.47 6.56 -8.39
N PRO A 62 13.50 7.04 -9.12
CA PRO A 62 14.87 6.80 -8.70
C PRO A 62 15.19 7.59 -7.42
N MET A 63 16.00 6.99 -6.55
CA MET A 63 16.60 7.71 -5.43
C MET A 63 17.61 8.75 -5.95
N VAL A 64 17.74 9.87 -5.25
CA VAL A 64 18.60 10.99 -5.67
C VAL A 64 19.51 11.46 -4.55
N GLY A 65 20.65 12.04 -4.92
CA GLY A 65 21.64 12.54 -3.96
C GLY A 65 22.16 11.42 -3.07
N LYS A 66 22.20 11.64 -1.75
CA LYS A 66 22.70 10.65 -0.79
C LYS A 66 21.68 9.56 -0.44
N GLN A 67 20.42 9.69 -0.86
CA GLN A 67 19.34 8.78 -0.50
C GLN A 67 19.68 7.32 -0.83
N GLU A 68 20.20 7.06 -2.03
CA GLU A 68 20.58 5.71 -2.47
C GLU A 68 21.69 5.12 -1.60
N SER A 69 22.76 5.88 -1.37
CA SER A 69 23.88 5.42 -0.54
C SER A 69 23.46 5.11 0.90
N LEU A 70 22.56 5.93 1.47
CA LEU A 70 22.01 5.72 2.82
C LEU A 70 21.13 4.47 2.87
N TYR A 71 20.30 4.28 1.85
CA TYR A 71 19.47 3.10 1.72
C TYR A 71 20.32 1.83 1.59
N GLN A 72 21.26 1.80 0.65
CA GLN A 72 22.10 0.63 0.39
C GLN A 72 22.96 0.26 1.59
N ALA A 73 23.58 1.24 2.26
CA ALA A 73 24.37 0.98 3.47
C ALA A 73 23.51 0.35 4.58
N ARG A 74 22.26 0.81 4.74
CA ARG A 74 21.33 0.28 5.74
C ARG A 74 20.82 -1.12 5.36
N ALA A 75 20.45 -1.32 4.10
CA ALA A 75 19.98 -2.61 3.60
C ALA A 75 21.07 -3.68 3.74
N GLN A 76 22.30 -3.39 3.35
CA GLN A 76 23.45 -4.31 3.49
C GLN A 76 23.73 -4.65 4.95
N ARG A 77 23.66 -3.66 5.85
CA ARG A 77 23.81 -3.89 7.29
C ARG A 77 22.74 -4.85 7.81
N LEU A 78 21.48 -4.65 7.42
CA LEU A 78 20.38 -5.51 7.82
C LEU A 78 20.53 -6.94 7.28
N ILE A 79 20.90 -7.08 6.00
CA ILE A 79 21.16 -8.39 5.39
C ILE A 79 22.24 -9.15 6.17
N ARG A 80 23.38 -8.50 6.48
CA ARG A 80 24.47 -9.12 7.26
C ARG A 80 24.02 -9.52 8.66
N GLN A 81 23.17 -8.71 9.30
CA GLN A 81 22.62 -9.02 10.61
C GLN A 81 21.73 -10.27 10.56
N ILE A 82 20.81 -10.35 9.59
CA ILE A 82 19.90 -11.49 9.44
C ILE A 82 20.68 -12.76 9.07
N GLN A 83 21.67 -12.67 8.18
CA GLN A 83 22.47 -13.82 7.75
C GLN A 83 23.25 -14.49 8.89
N LYS A 84 23.68 -13.71 9.89
CA LYS A 84 24.41 -14.21 11.06
C LYS A 84 23.53 -14.93 12.08
N GLN A 85 22.21 -14.76 12.01
CA GLN A 85 21.28 -15.36 12.95
C GLN A 85 20.89 -16.76 12.51
N ASN A 86 20.72 -17.71 13.43
CA ASN A 86 19.96 -18.94 13.13
C ASN A 86 18.44 -18.67 13.17
N ASP A 87 17.60 -19.67 12.90
CA ASP A 87 16.15 -19.48 12.84
C ASP A 87 15.54 -19.10 14.20
N GLU A 88 16.04 -19.65 15.31
CA GLU A 88 15.56 -19.33 16.66
C GLU A 88 15.94 -17.88 17.05
N GLU A 89 17.19 -17.50 16.84
CA GLU A 89 17.69 -16.14 17.05
C GLU A 89 16.95 -15.12 16.19
N PHE A 90 16.61 -15.49 14.95
CA PHE A 90 15.82 -14.65 14.07
C PHE A 90 14.40 -14.46 14.61
N GLN A 91 13.74 -15.52 15.10
CA GLN A 91 12.41 -15.39 15.70
C GLN A 91 12.42 -14.47 16.93
N GLN A 92 13.48 -14.54 17.75
CA GLN A 92 13.65 -13.65 18.91
C GLN A 92 13.89 -12.19 18.48
N ASN A 93 14.64 -11.97 17.39
CA ASN A 93 15.00 -10.63 16.91
C ASN A 93 14.03 -10.03 15.86
N LYS A 94 12.99 -10.77 15.50
CA LYS A 94 12.07 -10.44 14.40
C LYS A 94 11.47 -9.04 14.51
N LEU A 95 11.13 -8.59 15.72
CA LEU A 95 10.58 -7.24 15.92
C LEU A 95 11.60 -6.15 15.54
N ALA A 96 12.88 -6.34 15.87
CA ALA A 96 13.94 -5.41 15.50
C ALA A 96 14.17 -5.40 13.98
N VAL A 97 14.08 -6.57 13.32
CA VAL A 97 14.16 -6.68 11.87
C VAL A 97 13.01 -5.93 11.19
N LEU A 98 11.78 -6.09 11.67
CA LEU A 98 10.61 -5.38 11.15
C LEU A 98 10.72 -3.85 11.34
N ALA A 99 11.33 -3.41 12.45
CA ALA A 99 11.63 -2.00 12.66
C ALA A 99 12.63 -1.48 11.60
N GLU A 100 13.71 -2.22 11.32
CA GLU A 100 14.69 -1.83 10.30
C GLU A 100 14.08 -1.83 8.87
N ILE A 101 13.22 -2.79 8.55
CA ILE A 101 12.44 -2.77 7.30
C ILE A 101 11.56 -1.53 7.21
N THR A 102 10.91 -1.15 8.32
CA THR A 102 10.11 0.09 8.38
C THR A 102 10.97 1.30 8.09
N ARG A 103 12.18 1.38 8.66
CA ARG A 103 13.14 2.46 8.39
C ARG A 103 13.64 2.48 6.94
N LEU A 104 13.83 1.33 6.30
CA LEU A 104 14.15 1.26 4.87
C LEU A 104 13.02 1.82 4.00
N ARG A 105 11.76 1.53 4.36
CA ARG A 105 10.58 2.10 3.68
C ARG A 105 10.44 3.61 3.92
N GLU A 106 10.77 4.08 5.13
CA GLU A 106 10.87 5.53 5.40
C GLU A 106 11.96 6.19 4.54
N LEU A 107 13.11 5.55 4.34
CA LEU A 107 14.16 6.02 3.41
C LEU A 107 13.70 6.07 1.96
N CYS A 108 12.86 5.13 1.52
CA CYS A 108 12.26 5.16 0.18
C CYS A 108 11.38 6.41 0.00
N CYS A 109 10.67 6.82 1.05
CA CYS A 109 9.87 8.04 1.06
C CYS A 109 10.73 9.30 1.06
N SER A 110 11.60 9.46 2.06
CA SER A 110 12.56 10.56 2.16
C SER A 110 13.52 10.31 3.32
N PRO A 111 14.84 10.60 3.18
CA PRO A 111 15.77 10.54 4.31
C PRO A 111 15.37 11.48 5.48
N GLN A 112 14.60 12.53 5.21
CA GLN A 112 14.07 13.46 6.23
C GLN A 112 13.18 12.78 7.27
N LEU A 113 12.58 11.62 6.95
CA LEU A 113 11.78 10.86 7.90
C LEU A 113 12.64 10.27 9.03
N LEU A 114 13.92 10.00 8.76
CA LEU A 114 14.85 9.44 9.72
C LEU A 114 15.77 10.49 10.35
N ASP A 115 16.15 11.49 9.57
CA ASP A 115 17.04 12.56 10.00
C ASP A 115 16.44 13.91 9.59
N ARG A 116 15.90 14.64 10.57
CA ARG A 116 15.32 15.98 10.34
C ARG A 116 16.36 17.00 9.89
N GLY A 117 17.65 16.75 10.12
CA GLY A 117 18.74 17.59 9.64
C GLY A 117 19.08 17.38 8.16
N TYR A 118 18.50 16.36 7.51
CA TYR A 118 18.76 16.09 6.10
C TYR A 118 18.14 17.17 5.20
N SER A 119 19.00 17.94 4.53
CA SER A 119 18.62 18.99 3.57
C SER A 119 18.73 18.56 2.11
N GLY A 120 19.14 17.32 1.85
CA GLY A 120 19.26 16.80 0.49
C GLY A 120 17.90 16.53 -0.19
N PRO A 121 17.91 16.22 -1.50
CA PRO A 121 16.69 15.92 -2.23
C PRO A 121 16.09 14.56 -1.83
N SER A 122 14.78 14.40 -2.05
CA SER A 122 14.07 13.10 -2.08
C SER A 122 13.45 12.92 -3.46
N GLY A 123 13.77 11.79 -4.10
CA GLY A 123 13.36 11.53 -5.48
C GLY A 123 11.85 11.36 -5.58
N LYS A 124 11.29 10.56 -4.67
CA LYS A 124 9.86 10.29 -4.62
C LYS A 124 9.04 11.53 -4.28
N ILE A 125 9.44 12.32 -3.27
CA ILE A 125 8.74 13.58 -2.94
C ILE A 125 8.73 14.53 -4.14
N LYS A 126 9.88 14.68 -4.83
CA LYS A 126 9.98 15.53 -6.02
C LYS A 126 9.06 15.03 -7.14
N ALA A 127 9.09 13.74 -7.46
CA ALA A 127 8.25 13.15 -8.49
C ALA A 127 6.76 13.29 -8.17
N THR A 128 6.36 13.04 -6.91
CA THR A 128 4.96 13.22 -6.47
C THR A 128 4.51 14.68 -6.57
N MET A 129 5.35 15.65 -6.20
CA MET A 129 4.99 17.06 -6.33
C MET A 129 4.88 17.52 -7.79
N ASN A 130 5.66 16.94 -8.70
CA ASN A 130 5.51 17.20 -10.14
C ASN A 130 4.20 16.61 -10.65
N LEU A 131 3.93 15.33 -10.35
CA LEU A 131 2.68 14.67 -10.73
C LEU A 131 1.45 15.41 -10.21
N ILE A 132 1.47 15.88 -8.95
CA ILE A 132 0.39 16.70 -8.39
C ILE A 132 0.15 17.96 -9.23
N LYS A 133 1.22 18.65 -9.65
CA LYS A 133 1.09 19.88 -10.44
C LYS A 133 0.54 19.61 -11.82
N ASP A 134 0.99 18.53 -12.45
CA ASP A 134 0.56 18.14 -13.80
C ASP A 134 -0.94 17.80 -13.79
N GLU A 135 -1.38 16.93 -12.87
CA GLU A 135 -2.79 16.55 -12.72
C GLU A 135 -3.69 17.74 -12.33
N MET A 136 -3.21 18.65 -11.48
CA MET A 136 -3.96 19.86 -11.14
C MET A 136 -4.06 20.85 -12.29
N ALA A 137 -3.06 20.91 -13.19
CA ALA A 137 -3.11 21.75 -14.39
C ALA A 137 -4.22 21.27 -15.36
N ASP A 138 -4.49 19.97 -15.36
CA ASP A 138 -5.61 19.33 -16.08
C ASP A 138 -6.93 19.37 -15.29
N ASN A 139 -6.98 20.18 -14.23
CA ASN A 139 -8.16 20.44 -13.40
C ASN A 139 -8.67 19.24 -12.58
N HIS A 140 -7.79 18.29 -12.24
CA HIS A 140 -8.14 17.12 -11.42
C HIS A 140 -8.06 17.39 -9.91
N LYS A 141 -8.88 16.65 -9.16
CA LYS A 141 -8.82 16.59 -7.69
C LYS A 141 -8.15 15.29 -7.26
N ILE A 142 -7.22 15.41 -6.32
CA ILE A 142 -6.27 14.34 -6.01
C ILE A 142 -6.48 13.83 -4.58
N LEU A 143 -6.62 12.52 -4.41
CA LEU A 143 -6.45 11.85 -3.12
C LEU A 143 -5.03 11.30 -3.01
N LEU A 144 -4.27 11.68 -1.99
CA LEU A 144 -2.95 11.14 -1.74
C LEU A 144 -2.94 10.36 -0.43
N PHE A 145 -2.63 9.08 -0.53
CA PHE A 145 -2.55 8.16 0.59
C PHE A 145 -1.10 7.86 0.96
N SER A 146 -0.82 7.83 2.25
CA SER A 146 0.44 7.32 2.80
C SER A 146 0.23 6.61 4.13
N GLN A 147 0.98 5.55 4.40
CA GLN A 147 0.96 4.92 5.73
C GLN A 147 1.77 5.74 6.77
N PHE A 148 2.67 6.61 6.31
CA PHE A 148 3.58 7.39 7.14
C PHE A 148 3.07 8.82 7.28
N THR A 149 2.51 9.16 8.44
CA THR A 149 2.07 10.55 8.72
C THR A 149 3.22 11.56 8.66
N SER A 150 4.46 11.11 8.92
CA SER A 150 5.68 11.92 8.73
C SER A 150 5.91 12.28 7.26
N ALA A 151 5.63 11.37 6.31
CA ALA A 151 5.67 11.69 4.88
C ALA A 151 4.57 12.69 4.50
N LEU A 152 3.35 12.52 5.02
CA LEU A 152 2.26 13.48 4.83
C LEU A 152 2.62 14.88 5.36
N ALA A 153 3.33 14.97 6.49
CA ALA A 153 3.79 16.25 7.02
C ALA A 153 4.77 16.97 6.09
N ILE A 154 5.68 16.23 5.43
CA ILE A 154 6.59 16.81 4.43
C ILE A 154 5.80 17.28 3.20
N LEU A 155 4.90 16.44 2.69
CA LEU A 155 4.06 16.79 1.54
C LEU A 155 3.18 18.00 1.83
N LYS A 156 2.61 18.09 3.05
CA LYS A 156 1.86 19.24 3.53
C LYS A 156 2.66 20.54 3.42
N GLU A 157 3.90 20.53 3.90
CA GLU A 157 4.80 21.69 3.81
C GLU A 157 5.09 22.06 2.35
N LYS A 158 5.36 21.07 1.49
CA LYS A 158 5.62 21.28 0.07
C LYS A 158 4.41 21.86 -0.68
N LEU A 159 3.21 21.38 -0.36
CA LEU A 159 1.96 21.91 -0.93
C LEU A 159 1.71 23.35 -0.46
N ALA A 160 1.90 23.63 0.83
CA ALA A 160 1.76 24.98 1.38
C ALA A 160 2.73 25.97 0.72
N ASN A 161 4.01 25.60 0.61
CA ASN A 161 5.04 26.42 -0.03
C ASN A 161 4.79 26.65 -1.52
N ALA A 162 4.07 25.73 -2.17
CA ALA A 162 3.66 25.86 -3.57
C ALA A 162 2.33 26.62 -3.74
N GLY A 163 1.69 27.07 -2.66
CA GLY A 163 0.38 27.74 -2.71
C GLY A 163 -0.78 26.82 -3.10
N ILE A 164 -0.60 25.50 -3.01
CA ILE A 164 -1.61 24.51 -3.39
C ILE A 164 -2.59 24.31 -2.25
N LYS A 165 -3.90 24.41 -2.52
CA LYS A 165 -4.95 24.09 -1.54
C LYS A 165 -4.93 22.59 -1.23
N TYR A 166 -4.93 22.27 0.06
CA TYR A 166 -4.98 20.88 0.51
C TYR A 166 -5.84 20.71 1.76
N PHE A 167 -6.30 19.48 1.96
CA PHE A 167 -7.02 18.99 3.13
C PHE A 167 -6.25 17.81 3.73
N VAL A 168 -6.41 17.55 5.04
CA VAL A 168 -5.67 16.48 5.71
C VAL A 168 -6.54 15.72 6.70
N ILE A 169 -6.56 14.40 6.58
CA ILE A 169 -7.10 13.50 7.60
C ILE A 169 -6.02 12.54 8.07
N GLU A 170 -5.74 12.60 9.38
CA GLU A 170 -4.84 11.68 10.07
C GLU A 170 -5.59 10.91 11.15
N GLY A 171 -4.94 9.92 11.78
CA GLY A 171 -5.58 9.08 12.81
C GLY A 171 -6.10 9.89 14.01
N LYS A 172 -5.47 11.02 14.31
CA LYS A 172 -5.83 11.94 15.40
C LYS A 172 -6.92 12.96 15.05
N THR A 173 -7.32 13.07 13.78
CA THR A 173 -8.38 14.00 13.36
C THR A 173 -9.71 13.56 13.99
N LYS A 174 -10.44 14.47 14.64
CA LYS A 174 -11.74 14.16 15.26
C LYS A 174 -12.78 13.78 14.20
N LYS A 175 -13.81 13.05 14.60
CA LYS A 175 -14.81 12.52 13.64
C LYS A 175 -15.59 13.64 12.96
N GLU A 176 -15.90 14.68 13.71
CA GLU A 176 -16.64 15.87 13.25
C GLU A 176 -15.82 16.63 12.19
N ASP A 177 -14.55 16.90 12.49
CA ASP A 177 -13.61 17.57 11.57
C ASP A 177 -13.41 16.77 10.27
N ARG A 178 -13.42 15.42 10.34
CA ARG A 178 -13.31 14.58 9.14
C ARG A 178 -14.46 14.80 8.18
N LEU A 179 -15.69 14.88 8.68
CA LEU A 179 -16.87 15.11 7.84
C LEU A 179 -16.80 16.49 7.21
N GLN A 180 -16.46 17.51 8.01
CA GLN A 180 -16.28 18.87 7.52
C GLN A 180 -15.24 18.94 6.38
N PHE A 181 -14.06 18.34 6.54
CA PHE A 181 -13.04 18.36 5.48
C PHE A 181 -13.45 17.61 4.21
N VAL A 182 -14.24 16.54 4.35
CA VAL A 182 -14.80 15.81 3.20
C VAL A 182 -15.81 16.68 2.45
N ASP A 183 -16.70 17.34 3.17
CA ASP A 183 -17.72 18.20 2.58
C ASP A 183 -17.08 19.43 1.90
N GLU A 184 -16.10 20.06 2.57
CA GLU A 184 -15.32 21.16 1.98
C GLU A 184 -14.58 20.71 0.73
N PHE A 185 -13.90 19.57 0.74
CA PHE A 185 -13.20 19.07 -0.45
C PHE A 185 -14.15 18.75 -1.61
N ASN A 186 -15.30 18.13 -1.32
CA ASN A 186 -16.28 17.79 -2.35
C ASN A 186 -16.93 19.02 -2.98
N SER A 187 -17.21 20.06 -2.19
CA SER A 187 -17.82 21.32 -2.63
C SER A 187 -16.83 22.34 -3.20
N TYR A 188 -15.52 22.13 -3.05
CA TYR A 188 -14.51 23.05 -3.56
C TYR A 188 -14.39 22.97 -5.09
N ASP A 189 -14.68 24.03 -5.84
CA ASP A 189 -14.75 23.94 -7.31
C ASP A 189 -13.39 23.90 -8.03
N GLN A 190 -12.28 24.15 -7.32
CA GLN A 190 -10.94 24.19 -7.89
C GLN A 190 -10.15 22.89 -7.60
N PRO A 191 -9.07 22.63 -8.35
CA PRO A 191 -8.14 21.54 -8.07
C PRO A 191 -7.59 21.64 -6.65
N ALA A 192 -7.54 20.51 -5.95
CA ALA A 192 -7.03 20.43 -4.59
C ALA A 192 -6.50 19.02 -4.28
N VAL A 193 -5.67 18.93 -3.24
CA VAL A 193 -5.10 17.67 -2.77
C VAL A 193 -5.68 17.29 -1.41
N PHE A 194 -6.18 16.07 -1.27
CA PHE A 194 -6.57 15.50 0.02
C PHE A 194 -5.51 14.51 0.50
N LEU A 195 -4.76 14.89 1.52
CA LEU A 195 -3.79 14.03 2.20
C LEU A 195 -4.50 13.12 3.21
N ILE A 196 -4.38 11.81 3.06
CA ILE A 196 -5.10 10.85 3.91
C ILE A 196 -4.10 9.83 4.46
N SER A 197 -4.03 9.73 5.80
CA SER A 197 -3.28 8.65 6.40
C SER A 197 -4.03 7.33 6.23
N LEU A 198 -3.33 6.30 5.80
CA LEU A 198 -3.92 5.03 5.41
C LEU A 198 -4.62 4.32 6.59
N LYS A 199 -4.18 4.59 7.83
CA LYS A 199 -4.85 4.16 9.07
C LYS A 199 -6.17 4.90 9.35
N ALA A 200 -6.31 6.14 8.89
CA ALA A 200 -7.56 6.90 9.01
C ALA A 200 -8.56 6.58 7.89
N GLY A 201 -8.11 5.96 6.79
CA GLY A 201 -8.95 5.56 5.64
C GLY A 201 -10.02 4.49 5.94
N GLY A 202 -9.97 3.85 7.12
CA GLY A 202 -10.99 2.88 7.54
C GLY A 202 -12.37 3.46 7.85
N THR A 203 -12.55 4.79 7.85
CA THR A 203 -13.76 5.45 8.39
C THR A 203 -14.88 5.76 7.39
N GLY A 204 -15.05 5.00 6.31
CA GLY A 204 -16.28 5.14 5.51
C GLY A 204 -16.37 6.36 4.58
N LEU A 205 -15.35 7.22 4.52
CA LEU A 205 -15.39 8.54 3.87
C LEU A 205 -15.78 8.47 2.38
N ASN A 206 -16.59 9.44 1.93
CA ASN A 206 -17.09 9.54 0.55
C ASN A 206 -16.42 10.71 -0.19
N LEU A 207 -15.46 10.40 -1.08
CA LEU A 207 -14.59 11.38 -1.73
C LEU A 207 -14.76 11.31 -3.25
N THR A 208 -16.01 11.30 -3.72
CA THR A 208 -16.38 11.12 -5.14
C THR A 208 -15.98 12.27 -6.05
N SER A 209 -15.60 13.42 -5.50
CA SER A 209 -15.13 14.56 -6.31
C SER A 209 -13.71 14.36 -6.86
N ALA A 210 -12.93 13.41 -6.32
CA ALA A 210 -11.60 13.11 -6.79
C ALA A 210 -11.59 11.99 -7.83
N ASP A 211 -10.90 12.23 -8.93
CA ASP A 211 -10.69 11.33 -10.06
C ASP A 211 -9.23 10.86 -10.18
N VAL A 212 -8.33 11.41 -9.36
CA VAL A 212 -6.94 10.97 -9.27
C VAL A 212 -6.64 10.45 -7.87
N VAL A 213 -5.99 9.29 -7.79
CA VAL A 213 -5.54 8.65 -6.55
C VAL A 213 -4.05 8.38 -6.61
N ILE A 214 -3.28 8.89 -5.65
CA ILE A 214 -1.85 8.64 -5.51
C ILE A 214 -1.62 7.81 -4.25
N HIS A 215 -1.09 6.60 -4.41
CA HIS A 215 -0.50 5.82 -3.32
C HIS A 215 0.98 6.17 -3.24
N PHE A 216 1.35 6.96 -2.23
CA PHE A 216 2.71 7.46 -2.07
C PHE A 216 3.70 6.37 -1.64
N ASP A 217 3.24 5.38 -0.89
CA ASP A 217 4.05 4.24 -0.48
C ASP A 217 3.24 2.94 -0.61
N PRO A 218 3.83 1.85 -1.15
CA PRO A 218 3.11 0.60 -1.33
C PRO A 218 2.82 -0.02 0.01
N TRP A 219 1.61 -0.53 0.21
CA TRP A 219 1.24 -1.18 1.46
C TRP A 219 1.27 -2.69 1.35
N TRP A 220 1.81 -3.38 2.36
CA TRP A 220 1.79 -4.84 2.44
C TRP A 220 0.42 -5.48 2.18
N ASN A 221 -0.69 -4.81 2.53
CA ASN A 221 -2.03 -5.33 2.35
C ASN A 221 -2.76 -4.66 1.16
N ILE A 222 -2.73 -5.35 0.01
CA ILE A 222 -3.43 -4.92 -1.23
C ILE A 222 -4.92 -4.66 -0.97
N ALA A 223 -5.59 -5.47 -0.15
CA ALA A 223 -7.02 -5.34 0.08
C ALA A 223 -7.38 -3.99 0.69
N ALA A 224 -6.51 -3.49 1.54
CA ALA A 224 -6.75 -2.26 2.27
C ALA A 224 -6.24 -1.03 1.48
N GLU A 225 -5.30 -1.20 0.55
CA GLU A 225 -5.00 -0.22 -0.52
C GLU A 225 -6.15 -0.09 -1.54
N ASN A 226 -6.71 -1.23 -1.96
CA ASN A 226 -7.92 -1.25 -2.78
C ASN A 226 -9.09 -0.60 -2.06
N GLN A 227 -9.26 -0.84 -0.76
CA GLN A 227 -10.29 -0.18 0.04
C GLN A 227 -10.12 1.34 0.10
N ALA A 228 -8.88 1.84 0.12
CA ALA A 228 -8.57 3.27 0.06
C ALA A 228 -8.88 3.86 -1.33
N THR A 229 -8.51 3.14 -2.39
CA THR A 229 -8.84 3.47 -3.78
C THR A 229 -10.34 3.53 -4.04
N ASP A 230 -11.07 2.55 -3.48
CA ASP A 230 -12.53 2.42 -3.53
C ASP A 230 -13.26 3.55 -2.80
N ARG A 231 -12.56 4.54 -2.23
CA ARG A 231 -13.16 5.77 -1.68
C ARG A 231 -13.37 6.85 -2.74
N ALA A 232 -12.48 6.91 -3.74
CA ALA A 232 -12.66 7.71 -4.95
C ALA A 232 -13.56 6.98 -5.97
N HIS A 233 -13.34 5.67 -6.15
CA HIS A 233 -14.10 4.84 -7.08
C HIS A 233 -15.39 4.30 -6.45
N ARG A 234 -16.36 5.20 -6.24
CA ARG A 234 -17.68 4.93 -5.66
C ARG A 234 -18.83 5.28 -6.60
N ILE A 235 -19.99 4.71 -6.29
CA ILE A 235 -21.28 5.07 -6.91
C ILE A 235 -21.46 6.59 -6.78
N GLY A 236 -21.68 7.28 -7.91
CA GLY A 236 -21.72 8.74 -8.00
C GLY A 236 -20.50 9.38 -8.65
N GLN A 237 -19.40 8.64 -8.82
CA GLN A 237 -18.27 9.07 -9.64
C GLN A 237 -18.65 9.00 -11.14
N LYS A 238 -18.44 10.11 -11.86
CA LYS A 238 -18.73 10.23 -13.30
C LYS A 238 -17.48 10.16 -14.17
N ASN A 239 -16.30 10.41 -13.58
CA ASN A 239 -15.02 10.44 -14.29
C ASN A 239 -14.29 9.10 -14.15
N ASN A 240 -13.47 8.76 -15.15
CA ASN A 240 -12.49 7.68 -15.03
C ASN A 240 -11.54 7.99 -13.88
N VAL A 241 -11.23 6.98 -13.06
CA VAL A 241 -10.34 7.14 -11.91
C VAL A 241 -8.95 6.65 -12.28
N THR A 242 -7.98 7.56 -12.23
CA THR A 242 -6.56 7.26 -12.47
C THR A 242 -5.85 7.02 -11.14
N ILE A 243 -5.10 5.92 -11.04
CA ILE A 243 -4.38 5.55 -9.84
C ILE A 243 -2.89 5.48 -10.14
N TYR A 244 -2.12 6.23 -9.38
CA TYR A 244 -0.68 6.25 -9.41
C TYR A 244 -0.10 5.54 -8.19
N LYS A 245 0.80 4.59 -8.42
CA LYS A 245 1.57 3.90 -7.37
C LYS A 245 3.01 4.38 -7.41
N MET A 246 3.41 5.16 -6.41
CA MET A 246 4.76 5.71 -6.32
C MET A 246 5.71 4.69 -5.69
N ILE A 247 6.62 4.14 -6.48
CA ILE A 247 7.54 3.08 -6.06
C ILE A 247 8.98 3.57 -6.20
N ALA A 248 9.79 3.41 -5.15
CA ALA A 248 11.20 3.73 -5.20
C ALA A 248 11.98 2.62 -5.94
N GLN A 249 12.70 2.99 -6.98
CA GLN A 249 13.42 2.05 -7.85
C GLN A 249 14.64 1.44 -7.14
N ASN A 250 14.91 0.16 -7.40
CA ASN A 250 15.98 -0.63 -6.80
C ASN A 250 15.88 -0.73 -5.28
N THR A 251 14.65 -0.90 -4.76
CA THR A 251 14.39 -0.97 -3.32
C THR A 251 13.46 -2.11 -2.93
N ILE A 252 13.30 -2.27 -1.62
CA ILE A 252 12.33 -3.16 -0.99
C ILE A 252 10.90 -2.91 -1.49
N GLU A 253 10.56 -1.69 -1.91
CA GLU A 253 9.22 -1.38 -2.40
C GLU A 253 8.89 -2.10 -3.72
N GLU A 254 9.84 -2.22 -4.65
CA GLU A 254 9.65 -3.01 -5.87
C GLU A 254 9.42 -4.47 -5.53
N LYS A 255 10.22 -5.04 -4.60
CA LYS A 255 10.05 -6.42 -4.14
C LYS A 255 8.72 -6.67 -3.44
N ILE A 256 8.22 -5.68 -2.70
CA ILE A 256 6.87 -5.72 -2.12
C ILE A 256 5.82 -5.80 -3.23
N VAL A 257 5.91 -4.95 -4.24
CA VAL A 257 4.94 -4.93 -5.36
C VAL A 257 5.02 -6.22 -6.19
N GLU A 258 6.22 -6.69 -6.51
CA GLU A 258 6.43 -7.98 -7.21
C GLU A 258 5.78 -9.13 -6.44
N MET A 259 5.99 -9.19 -5.11
CA MET A 259 5.40 -10.23 -4.26
C MET A 259 3.87 -10.13 -4.23
N GLN A 260 3.33 -8.92 -4.15
CA GLN A 260 1.90 -8.66 -4.21
C GLN A 260 1.28 -9.14 -5.53
N GLN A 261 1.92 -8.87 -6.65
CA GLN A 261 1.47 -9.31 -7.97
C GLN A 261 1.51 -10.84 -8.09
N LYS A 262 2.61 -11.48 -7.67
CA LYS A 262 2.71 -12.95 -7.61
C LYS A 262 1.60 -13.55 -6.76
N LYS A 263 1.32 -12.96 -5.60
CA LYS A 263 0.27 -13.44 -4.71
C LYS A 263 -1.13 -13.14 -5.23
N ALA A 264 -1.36 -12.02 -5.92
CA ALA A 264 -2.66 -11.74 -6.56
C ALA A 264 -2.97 -12.76 -7.68
N ALA A 265 -1.96 -13.15 -8.46
CA ALA A 265 -2.09 -14.24 -9.43
C ALA A 265 -2.46 -15.57 -8.74
N LEU A 266 -1.77 -15.92 -7.66
CA LEU A 266 -2.05 -17.10 -6.84
C LEU A 266 -3.39 -17.02 -6.07
N ALA A 267 -3.83 -15.84 -5.63
CA ALA A 267 -5.10 -15.67 -4.92
C ALA A 267 -6.30 -15.65 -5.86
N ASN A 268 -6.08 -15.27 -7.12
CA ASN A 268 -7.07 -15.46 -8.18
C ASN A 268 -7.21 -16.95 -8.55
N SER A 269 -6.18 -17.76 -8.33
CA SER A 269 -6.25 -19.22 -8.47
C SER A 269 -6.81 -19.89 -7.20
N ILE A 270 -6.42 -19.44 -6.00
CA ILE A 270 -6.75 -20.03 -4.70
C ILE A 270 -7.45 -19.00 -3.81
N LEU A 271 -8.73 -19.21 -3.54
CA LEU A 271 -9.50 -18.37 -2.63
C LEU A 271 -8.98 -18.46 -1.19
N SER A 272 -8.35 -17.39 -0.68
CA SER A 272 -8.60 -16.78 0.65
C SER A 272 -7.47 -15.84 1.08
N GLY A 273 -7.84 -14.76 1.77
CA GLY A 273 -6.97 -13.65 2.13
C GLY A 273 -6.28 -13.76 3.51
N ASN A 274 -5.59 -12.66 3.84
CA ASN A 274 -4.96 -12.32 5.14
C ASN A 274 -3.61 -12.93 5.51
N GLU A 275 -2.84 -13.44 4.55
CA GLU A 275 -1.48 -13.94 4.83
C GLU A 275 -0.33 -13.02 4.39
N LEU A 276 -0.56 -11.76 4.01
CA LEU A 276 0.56 -10.87 3.63
C LEU A 276 1.38 -10.44 4.85
N ALA A 277 0.77 -10.23 6.01
CA ALA A 277 1.51 -9.95 7.24
C ALA A 277 2.29 -11.17 7.75
N ASN A 278 1.77 -12.39 7.54
CA ASN A 278 2.37 -13.63 8.04
C ASN A 278 3.34 -14.32 7.06
N ALA A 279 3.21 -14.14 5.74
CA ALA A 279 4.14 -14.71 4.75
C ALA A 279 5.48 -13.95 4.69
N VAL A 280 5.50 -12.69 5.10
CA VAL A 280 6.71 -11.84 5.20
C VAL A 280 7.62 -12.26 6.38
N ILE A 281 7.21 -13.26 7.17
CA ILE A 281 7.80 -13.53 8.49
C ILE A 281 8.90 -14.59 8.48
N ASN A 282 9.10 -15.35 7.39
CA ASN A 282 10.24 -16.28 7.36
C ASN A 282 11.52 -15.55 6.94
N LYS A 283 12.66 -16.01 7.48
CA LYS A 283 13.97 -15.41 7.29
C LYS A 283 14.38 -15.32 5.82
N GLU A 284 14.06 -16.35 5.03
CA GLU A 284 14.42 -16.44 3.62
C GLU A 284 13.68 -15.42 2.76
N THR A 285 12.36 -15.28 2.96
CA THR A 285 11.53 -14.26 2.31
C THR A 285 12.06 -12.85 2.62
N LEU A 286 12.43 -12.58 3.88
CA LEU A 286 13.00 -11.28 4.24
C LEU A 286 14.36 -11.02 3.56
N LEU A 287 15.22 -12.03 3.47
CA LEU A 287 16.47 -11.89 2.74
C LEU A 287 16.25 -11.67 1.24
N ASN A 288 15.20 -12.26 0.65
CA ASN A 288 14.88 -12.10 -0.75
C ASN A 288 14.38 -10.68 -1.07
N ILE A 289 13.53 -10.09 -0.22
CA ILE A 289 13.03 -8.71 -0.46
C ILE A 289 14.06 -7.62 -0.18
N LEU A 290 15.14 -7.94 0.53
CA LEU A 290 16.22 -7.00 0.86
C LEU A 290 17.36 -7.00 -0.17
N LYS A 291 17.42 -8.03 -1.02
CA LYS A 291 18.39 -8.16 -2.12
C LYS A 291 17.86 -7.51 -3.39
#